data_AF-A0A254RP35-F1
#
_entry.id   AF-A0A254RP35-F1
#
_cell.length_a   1.000
_cell.length_b   1.000
_cell.length_c   1.000
_cell.angle_alpha   90.00
_cell.angle_beta   90.00
_cell.angle_gamma   90.00
#
_symmetry.space_group_name_H-M   'P 1'
#
loop_
_entity.id
_entity.type
_entity.pdbx_description
1 polymer ?
#
loop_
_entity_poly.entity_id
_entity_poly.type
_entity_poly.pdbx_seq_one_letter_code
_entity_poly.pdbx_strand_id
1 'polypeptide(L)'
;MSISKTIAAFLCAAAFCFAANDSTAKAQAPAQASTQAPAISQEEMLIFKTLLQTPLFKDNFVQSCTVQSMEWLGVNQADKTCKCAYDRLVRDGKFINQIMSSINGDNIDFEKWGFEFIEPCIPQNYPAETDNAFVKECLKAGDVDKATCECVLKSIKKDYTVRDLMKTAFEDQKKLEVDLMLKAAQCLSK
;
A
#
# COMPACT_ATOMS: atom_id res chain seq x y z
N MET A 1 3.28 18.19 13.32
CA MET A 1 3.13 17.94 11.86
C MET A 1 3.41 16.46 11.63
N SER A 2 2.51 15.75 10.96
CA SER A 2 2.28 14.34 11.29
C SER A 2 3.31 13.37 10.69
N ILE A 3 3.91 12.56 11.55
CA ILE A 3 4.58 11.29 11.25
C ILE A 3 3.66 10.42 10.36
N SER A 4 2.34 10.62 10.39
CA SER A 4 1.38 10.01 9.44
C SER A 4 1.70 10.26 7.96
N LYS A 5 2.37 11.35 7.57
CA LYS A 5 2.72 11.61 6.15
C LYS A 5 3.91 10.79 5.66
N THR A 6 4.90 10.59 6.53
CA THR A 6 6.08 9.75 6.27
C THR A 6 5.72 8.27 6.35
N ILE A 7 4.87 7.90 7.33
CA ILE A 7 4.23 6.59 7.39
C ILE A 7 3.39 6.39 6.14
N ALA A 8 2.53 7.35 5.75
CA ALA A 8 1.80 7.26 4.49
C ALA A 8 2.76 7.04 3.32
N ALA A 9 3.84 7.79 3.11
CA ALA A 9 4.78 7.49 2.01
C ALA A 9 5.37 6.06 2.05
N PHE A 10 5.65 5.50 3.24
CA PHE A 10 6.14 4.12 3.41
C PHE A 10 5.05 3.06 3.18
N LEU A 11 3.88 3.27 3.79
CA LEU A 11 2.70 2.42 3.67
C LEU A 11 2.12 2.47 2.29
N CYS A 12 2.26 3.60 1.64
CA CYS A 12 1.82 3.79 0.31
C CYS A 12 2.90 3.12 -0.58
N ALA A 13 4.21 3.32 -0.47
CA ALA A 13 5.16 2.56 -1.31
C ALA A 13 5.02 1.02 -1.19
N ALA A 14 4.49 0.58 -0.04
CA ALA A 14 4.04 -0.77 0.26
C ALA A 14 2.64 -1.18 -0.27
N ALA A 15 1.69 -0.25 -0.33
CA ALA A 15 0.29 -0.43 -0.72
C ALA A 15 -0.06 0.10 -2.12
N PHE A 16 0.88 0.76 -2.81
CA PHE A 16 0.69 1.43 -4.11
C PHE A 16 0.71 0.43 -5.26
N CYS A 17 -0.25 -0.47 -5.25
CA CYS A 17 -0.85 -0.95 -6.47
C CYS A 17 -2.37 -0.63 -6.49
N PHE A 18 -2.96 -0.01 -5.44
CA PHE A 18 -4.39 0.38 -5.43
C PHE A 18 -4.71 1.82 -4.98
N ALA A 19 -3.77 2.56 -4.40
CA ALA A 19 -4.04 3.92 -3.87
C ALA A 19 -3.58 5.07 -4.79
N ALA A 20 -3.27 4.80 -6.07
CA ALA A 20 -3.00 5.85 -7.05
C ALA A 20 -4.32 6.41 -7.62
N ASN A 21 -5.20 6.96 -6.77
CA ASN A 21 -6.25 7.87 -7.25
C ASN A 21 -6.81 8.84 -6.20
N ASP A 22 -6.08 9.12 -5.11
CA ASP A 22 -6.50 10.17 -4.17
C ASP A 22 -5.59 11.39 -4.28
N SER A 23 -5.75 12.12 -5.37
CA SER A 23 -5.29 13.50 -5.48
C SER A 23 -6.19 14.25 -6.45
N THR A 24 -7.07 15.07 -5.87
CA THR A 24 -7.95 16.09 -6.49
C THR A 24 -9.31 15.65 -7.03
N ALA A 25 -10.21 15.23 -6.15
CA ALA A 25 -11.65 15.36 -6.38
C ALA A 25 -12.40 15.84 -5.11
N LYS A 26 -12.01 17.00 -4.58
CA LYS A 26 -12.99 17.87 -3.90
C LYS A 26 -13.85 18.53 -4.99
N ALA A 27 -14.79 17.78 -5.54
CA ALA A 27 -15.93 18.34 -6.26
C ALA A 27 -17.18 18.02 -5.44
N GLN A 28 -17.79 19.06 -4.90
CA GLN A 28 -19.11 18.98 -4.28
C GLN A 28 -20.08 18.38 -5.30
N ALA A 29 -20.60 17.18 -5.02
CA ALA A 29 -21.77 16.67 -5.73
C ALA A 29 -23.03 17.13 -4.98
N PRO A 30 -24.07 17.64 -5.66
CA PRO A 30 -25.34 17.99 -5.04
C PRO A 30 -26.05 16.72 -4.55
N ALA A 31 -26.82 16.88 -3.48
CA ALA A 31 -27.75 15.87 -3.01
C ALA A 31 -28.78 15.53 -4.10
N GLN A 32 -29.06 14.22 -4.25
CA GLN A 32 -30.28 13.55 -4.74
C GLN A 32 -30.02 12.54 -5.87
N ALA A 33 -30.14 11.25 -5.56
CA ALA A 33 -31.16 10.35 -6.11
C ALA A 33 -30.80 8.91 -5.71
N SER A 34 -31.74 8.23 -5.05
CA SER A 34 -31.73 6.79 -4.85
C SER A 34 -31.85 6.10 -6.22
N THR A 35 -30.73 5.64 -6.76
CA THR A 35 -30.67 4.67 -7.86
C THR A 35 -29.86 3.50 -7.34
N GLN A 36 -30.51 2.34 -7.23
CA GLN A 36 -29.83 1.07 -7.04
C GLN A 36 -28.71 0.97 -8.09
N ALA A 37 -27.48 0.74 -7.64
CA ALA A 37 -26.35 0.48 -8.54
C ALA A 37 -26.75 -0.68 -9.47
N PRO A 38 -26.62 -0.53 -10.80
CA PRO A 38 -26.93 -1.61 -11.72
C PRO A 38 -26.04 -2.81 -11.38
N ALA A 39 -26.67 -3.96 -11.16
CA ALA A 39 -25.95 -5.21 -10.93
C ALA A 39 -25.11 -5.53 -12.18
N ILE A 40 -23.80 -5.62 -12.02
CA ILE A 40 -22.89 -5.89 -13.14
C ILE A 40 -23.24 -7.26 -13.76
N SER A 41 -23.48 -7.28 -15.06
CA SER A 41 -23.79 -8.49 -15.82
C SER A 41 -22.58 -9.42 -15.98
N GLN A 42 -22.81 -10.71 -16.23
CA GLN A 42 -21.73 -11.67 -16.48
C GLN A 42 -20.87 -11.28 -17.70
N GLU A 43 -21.46 -10.59 -18.67
CA GLU A 43 -20.79 -10.14 -19.89
C GLU A 43 -19.80 -8.99 -19.58
N GLU A 44 -20.20 -8.03 -18.74
CA GLU A 44 -19.32 -6.97 -18.25
C GLU A 44 -18.16 -7.51 -17.41
N MET A 45 -18.40 -8.57 -16.61
CA MET A 45 -17.34 -9.24 -15.85
C MET A 45 -16.29 -9.90 -16.76
N LEU A 46 -16.74 -10.51 -17.86
CA LEU A 46 -15.87 -11.13 -18.86
C LEU A 46 -15.04 -10.07 -19.61
N ILE A 47 -15.65 -8.93 -19.96
CA ILE A 47 -14.96 -7.80 -20.57
C ILE A 47 -13.90 -7.25 -19.61
N PHE A 48 -14.26 -7.01 -18.34
CA PHE A 48 -13.34 -6.52 -17.33
C PHE A 48 -12.14 -7.46 -17.13
N LYS A 49 -12.39 -8.77 -16.99
CA LYS A 49 -11.32 -9.77 -16.85
C LYS A 49 -10.41 -9.81 -18.08
N THR A 50 -10.98 -9.69 -19.28
CA THR A 50 -10.21 -9.66 -20.53
C THR A 50 -9.32 -8.43 -20.60
N LEU A 51 -9.83 -7.25 -20.21
CA LEU A 51 -9.06 -6.00 -20.16
C LEU A 51 -7.89 -6.10 -19.18
N LEU A 52 -8.11 -6.64 -17.98
CA LEU A 52 -7.05 -6.86 -16.98
C LEU A 52 -5.93 -7.77 -17.49
N GLN A 53 -6.26 -8.72 -18.37
CA GLN A 53 -5.31 -9.67 -18.94
C GLN A 53 -4.55 -9.14 -20.17
N THR A 54 -4.86 -7.93 -20.64
CA THR A 54 -4.15 -7.35 -21.78
C THR A 54 -2.69 -7.05 -21.44
N PRO A 55 -1.75 -7.22 -22.39
CA PRO A 55 -0.35 -6.83 -22.21
C PRO A 55 -0.22 -5.35 -21.82
N LEU A 56 -1.02 -4.48 -22.44
CA LEU A 56 -1.02 -3.04 -22.13
C LEU A 56 -1.37 -2.76 -20.67
N PHE A 57 -2.40 -3.42 -20.12
CA PHE A 57 -2.75 -3.25 -18.71
C PHE A 57 -1.67 -3.81 -17.79
N LYS A 58 -1.14 -4.99 -18.11
CA LYS A 58 -0.01 -5.60 -17.37
C LYS A 58 1.18 -4.67 -17.29
N ASP A 59 1.64 -4.19 -18.43
CA ASP A 59 2.86 -3.39 -18.53
C ASP A 59 2.69 -2.07 -17.78
N ASN A 60 1.56 -1.39 -17.96
CA ASN A 60 1.26 -0.16 -17.24
C ASN A 60 1.15 -0.37 -15.72
N PHE A 61 0.49 -1.43 -15.27
CA PHE A 61 0.36 -1.75 -13.85
C PHE A 61 1.73 -2.03 -13.23
N VAL A 62 2.49 -2.94 -13.82
CA VAL A 62 3.81 -3.34 -13.31
C VAL A 62 4.77 -2.16 -13.32
N GLN A 63 4.82 -1.39 -14.41
CA GLN A 63 5.69 -0.23 -14.51
C GLN A 63 5.33 0.85 -13.49
N SER A 64 4.04 1.19 -13.37
CA SER A 64 3.59 2.25 -12.46
C SER A 64 3.83 1.87 -11.00
N CYS A 65 3.53 0.62 -10.63
CA CYS A 65 3.77 0.11 -9.28
C CYS A 65 5.29 0.03 -9.00
N THR A 66 6.10 -0.38 -9.98
CA THR A 66 7.57 -0.42 -9.83
C THR A 66 8.16 0.97 -9.57
N VAL A 67 7.73 1.97 -10.34
CA VAL A 67 8.20 3.36 -10.17
C VAL A 67 7.82 3.92 -8.80
N GLN A 68 6.64 3.59 -8.29
CA GLN A 68 6.17 4.05 -6.97
C GLN A 68 6.89 3.35 -5.81
N SER A 69 7.28 2.08 -5.98
CA SER A 69 7.87 1.29 -4.91
C SER A 69 9.41 1.23 -4.96
N MET A 70 10.06 1.62 -6.05
CA MET A 70 11.50 1.43 -6.24
C MET A 70 12.37 2.17 -5.22
N GLU A 71 11.91 3.31 -4.68
CA GLU A 71 12.68 4.05 -3.67
C GLU A 71 12.84 3.24 -2.39
N TRP A 72 11.84 2.43 -2.04
CA TRP A 72 11.80 1.67 -0.80
C TRP A 72 12.25 0.23 -0.95
N LEU A 73 11.95 -0.38 -2.10
CA LEU A 73 12.25 -1.78 -2.36
C LEU A 73 13.51 -2.00 -3.21
N GLY A 74 13.95 -0.97 -3.95
CA GLY A 74 14.89 -1.14 -5.05
C GLY A 74 14.19 -1.65 -6.31
N VAL A 75 14.72 -1.28 -7.49
CA VAL A 75 14.08 -1.55 -8.79
C VAL A 75 13.75 -3.03 -9.00
N ASN A 76 14.68 -3.93 -8.69
CA ASN A 76 14.52 -5.37 -8.93
C ASN A 76 13.45 -5.99 -8.02
N GLN A 77 13.44 -5.62 -6.75
CA GLN A 77 12.47 -6.15 -5.79
C GLN A 77 11.09 -5.52 -5.99
N ALA A 78 11.02 -4.23 -6.35
CA ALA A 78 9.80 -3.57 -6.76
C ALA A 78 9.18 -4.29 -7.97
N ASP A 79 9.93 -4.46 -9.07
CA ASP A 79 9.46 -5.19 -10.27
C ASP A 79 8.91 -6.59 -9.93
N LYS A 80 9.63 -7.35 -9.09
CA LYS A 80 9.20 -8.67 -8.63
C LYS A 80 7.89 -8.62 -7.84
N THR A 81 7.77 -7.70 -6.88
CA THR A 81 6.57 -7.53 -6.06
C THR A 81 5.38 -7.09 -6.91
N CYS A 82 5.57 -6.14 -7.84
CA CYS A 82 4.53 -5.64 -8.73
C CYS A 82 4.05 -6.70 -9.73
N LYS A 83 4.97 -7.51 -10.29
CA LYS A 83 4.61 -8.66 -11.14
C LYS A 83 3.82 -9.71 -10.37
N CYS A 84 4.21 -10.01 -9.14
CA CYS A 84 3.48 -10.94 -8.29
C CYS A 84 2.06 -10.44 -7.98
N ALA A 85 1.91 -9.16 -7.63
CA ALA A 85 0.60 -8.55 -7.39
C ALA A 85 -0.27 -8.62 -8.64
N TYR A 86 0.27 -8.26 -9.81
CA TYR A 86 -0.46 -8.39 -11.07
C TYR A 86 -0.90 -9.83 -11.34
N ASP A 87 0.01 -10.81 -11.22
CA ASP A 87 -0.29 -12.21 -11.46
C ASP A 87 -1.38 -12.73 -10.50
N ARG A 88 -1.40 -12.28 -9.24
CA ARG A 88 -2.50 -12.58 -8.32
C ARG A 88 -3.81 -11.93 -8.76
N LEU A 89 -3.81 -10.66 -9.16
CA LEU A 89 -5.00 -9.94 -9.61
C LEU A 89 -5.74 -10.69 -10.73
N VAL A 90 -4.99 -11.20 -11.71
CA VAL A 90 -5.58 -11.81 -12.91
C VAL A 90 -5.85 -13.31 -12.80
N ARG A 91 -5.18 -14.01 -11.86
CA ARG A 91 -5.34 -15.46 -11.69
C ARG A 91 -6.38 -15.83 -10.64
N ASP A 92 -6.52 -15.03 -9.60
CA ASP A 92 -7.42 -15.36 -8.51
C ASP A 92 -8.79 -14.69 -8.72
N GLY A 93 -9.70 -15.48 -9.28
CA GLY A 93 -11.08 -15.06 -9.56
C GLY A 93 -11.85 -14.62 -8.32
N LYS A 94 -11.43 -15.00 -7.11
CA LYS A 94 -12.04 -14.51 -5.86
C LYS A 94 -11.81 -13.01 -5.71
N PHE A 95 -10.62 -12.50 -6.05
CA PHE A 95 -10.32 -11.07 -5.95
C PHE A 95 -11.11 -10.25 -6.97
N ILE A 96 -11.21 -10.72 -8.20
CA ILE A 96 -12.05 -10.06 -9.21
C ILE A 96 -13.50 -10.02 -8.73
N ASN A 97 -14.04 -11.13 -8.22
CA ASN A 97 -15.41 -11.16 -7.70
C ASN A 97 -15.61 -10.21 -6.51
N GLN A 98 -14.62 -10.09 -5.61
CA GLN A 98 -14.67 -9.14 -4.51
C GLN A 98 -14.65 -7.68 -5.00
N ILE A 99 -13.78 -7.33 -5.96
CA ILE A 99 -13.79 -5.99 -6.57
C ILE A 99 -15.19 -5.67 -7.11
N MET A 100 -15.82 -6.62 -7.82
CA MET A 100 -17.16 -6.42 -8.39
C MET A 100 -18.25 -6.30 -7.31
N SER A 101 -18.20 -7.12 -6.26
CA SER A 101 -19.10 -7.00 -5.10
C SER A 101 -19.00 -5.62 -4.44
N SER A 102 -17.79 -5.07 -4.29
CA SER A 102 -17.64 -3.71 -3.73
C SER A 102 -18.26 -2.62 -4.61
N ILE A 103 -18.17 -2.76 -5.93
CA ILE A 103 -18.79 -1.82 -6.88
C ILE A 103 -20.31 -1.89 -6.81
N ASN A 104 -20.87 -3.07 -6.49
CA ASN A 104 -22.30 -3.28 -6.28
C ASN A 104 -22.80 -2.80 -4.91
N GLY A 105 -21.94 -2.20 -4.08
CA GLY A 105 -22.31 -1.63 -2.79
C GLY A 105 -22.18 -2.59 -1.60
N ASP A 106 -21.58 -3.77 -1.78
CA ASP A 106 -21.22 -4.63 -0.65
C ASP A 106 -20.09 -3.98 0.16
N ASN A 107 -20.23 -4.03 1.49
CA ASN A 107 -19.26 -3.43 2.39
C ASN A 107 -18.04 -4.35 2.52
N ILE A 108 -17.02 -4.10 1.69
CA ILE A 108 -15.74 -4.81 1.73
C ILE A 108 -14.80 -4.09 2.67
N ASP A 109 -14.24 -4.83 3.62
CA ASP A 109 -13.10 -4.41 4.42
C ASP A 109 -11.84 -4.39 3.54
N PHE A 110 -11.66 -3.28 2.80
CA PHE A 110 -10.56 -3.09 1.87
C PHE A 110 -9.18 -3.11 2.54
N GLU A 111 -9.12 -2.80 3.84
CA GLU A 111 -7.90 -2.80 4.63
C GLU A 111 -7.38 -4.22 4.82
N LYS A 112 -8.23 -5.10 5.38
CA LYS A 112 -7.89 -6.52 5.56
C LYS A 112 -7.74 -7.25 4.23
N TRP A 113 -8.65 -6.99 3.31
CA TRP A 113 -8.65 -7.59 1.98
C TRP A 113 -7.42 -7.19 1.15
N GLY A 114 -7.02 -5.92 1.22
CA GLY A 114 -5.85 -5.39 0.54
C GLY A 114 -4.56 -6.06 1.01
N PHE A 115 -4.41 -6.30 2.32
CA PHE A 115 -3.26 -7.02 2.85
C PHE A 115 -3.23 -8.48 2.41
N GLU A 116 -4.33 -9.24 2.54
CA GLU A 116 -4.40 -10.65 2.09
C GLU A 116 -4.07 -10.81 0.60
N PHE A 117 -4.41 -9.80 -0.20
CA PHE A 117 -4.06 -9.77 -1.61
C PHE A 117 -2.56 -9.66 -1.83
N ILE A 118 -1.90 -8.67 -1.21
CA ILE A 118 -0.48 -8.39 -1.47
C ILE A 118 0.48 -9.26 -0.64
N GLU A 119 0.03 -9.84 0.47
CA GLU A 119 0.86 -10.51 1.47
C GLU A 119 1.90 -11.48 0.86
N PRO A 120 1.54 -12.37 -0.09
CA PRO A 120 2.49 -13.32 -0.66
C PRO A 120 3.54 -12.68 -1.57
N CYS A 121 3.31 -11.43 -1.98
CA CYS A 121 4.19 -10.64 -2.83
C CYS A 121 5.11 -9.72 -2.02
N ILE A 122 4.88 -9.60 -0.71
CA ILE A 122 5.70 -8.80 0.19
C ILE A 122 7.07 -9.47 0.35
N PRO A 123 8.18 -8.72 0.27
CA PRO A 123 9.51 -9.25 0.56
C PRO A 123 9.59 -9.85 1.96
N GLN A 124 10.28 -10.98 2.12
CA GLN A 124 10.42 -11.60 3.44
C GLN A 124 11.38 -10.85 4.37
N ASN A 125 12.36 -10.15 3.80
CA ASN A 125 13.36 -9.36 4.52
C ASN A 125 13.31 -7.92 4.05
N TYR A 126 13.70 -6.98 4.92
CA TYR A 126 13.83 -5.58 4.56
C TYR A 126 14.86 -5.43 3.42
N PRO A 127 14.47 -4.87 2.28
CA PRO A 127 15.41 -4.46 1.24
C PRO A 127 16.46 -3.51 1.79
N ALA A 128 17.67 -3.52 1.22
CA ALA A 128 18.75 -2.64 1.65
C ALA A 128 18.39 -1.16 1.42
N GLU A 129 17.60 -0.91 0.37
CA GLU A 129 17.08 0.38 -0.03
C GLU A 129 16.15 0.99 1.03
N THR A 130 15.43 0.15 1.78
CA THR A 130 14.49 0.59 2.82
C THR A 130 15.19 1.43 3.89
N ASP A 131 16.42 1.08 4.25
CA ASP A 131 17.13 1.77 5.33
C ASP A 131 17.44 3.23 4.94
N ASN A 132 17.95 3.43 3.72
CA ASN A 132 18.24 4.76 3.20
C ASN A 132 16.96 5.58 2.97
N ALA A 133 15.92 4.95 2.41
CA ALA A 133 14.64 5.61 2.20
C ALA A 133 13.98 6.04 3.51
N PHE A 134 14.01 5.17 4.54
CA PHE A 134 13.47 5.50 5.85
C PHE A 134 14.20 6.69 6.48
N VAL A 135 15.53 6.64 6.52
CA VAL A 135 16.33 7.73 7.12
C VAL A 135 16.11 9.03 6.36
N LYS A 136 16.07 9.00 5.02
CA LYS A 136 15.80 10.17 4.18
C LYS A 136 14.43 10.78 4.49
N GLU A 137 13.37 9.98 4.57
CA GLU A 137 12.03 10.49 4.89
C GLU A 137 11.91 10.96 6.34
N CYS A 138 12.58 10.29 7.28
CA CYS A 138 12.62 10.70 8.68
C CYS A 138 13.26 12.09 8.84
N LEU A 139 14.37 12.35 8.13
CA LEU A 139 15.06 13.64 8.17
C LEU A 139 14.22 14.79 7.58
N LYS A 140 13.27 14.52 6.69
CA LYS A 140 12.33 15.54 6.17
C LYS A 140 11.36 16.07 7.25
N ALA A 141 11.20 15.36 8.37
CA ALA A 141 10.31 15.77 9.45
C ALA A 141 10.81 17.02 10.23
N GLY A 142 12.05 17.46 10.01
CA GLY A 142 12.52 18.80 10.37
C GLY A 142 13.20 18.95 11.73
N ASP A 143 13.02 18.02 12.67
CA ASP A 143 13.48 18.16 14.06
C ASP A 143 14.22 16.92 14.61
N VAL A 144 14.76 16.07 13.73
CA VAL A 144 15.43 14.81 14.12
C VAL A 144 16.75 14.65 13.38
N ASP A 145 17.80 14.23 14.08
CA ASP A 145 19.09 13.96 13.47
C ASP A 145 19.17 12.54 12.88
N LYS A 146 20.24 12.29 12.10
CA LYS A 146 20.44 11.01 11.42
C LYS A 146 20.53 9.85 12.41
N ALA A 147 21.21 10.05 13.55
CA ALA A 147 21.39 9.03 14.58
C ALA A 147 20.05 8.61 15.20
N THR A 148 19.15 9.57 15.44
CA THR A 148 17.80 9.29 15.92
C THR A 148 17.00 8.52 14.87
N CYS A 149 17.05 8.91 13.60
CA CYS A 149 16.36 8.20 12.52
C CYS A 149 16.85 6.74 12.38
N GLU A 150 18.16 6.51 12.45
CA GLU A 150 18.75 5.17 12.44
C GLU A 150 18.36 4.35 13.68
N CYS A 151 18.30 4.99 14.86
CA CYS A 151 17.82 4.36 16.09
C CYS A 151 16.37 3.88 15.98
N VAL A 152 15.49 4.73 15.42
CA VAL A 152 14.08 4.39 15.20
C VAL A 152 13.95 3.23 14.24
N LEU A 153 14.63 3.30 13.08
CA LEU A 153 14.65 2.22 12.10
C LEU A 153 15.10 0.89 12.71
N LYS A 154 16.19 0.90 13.49
CA LYS A 154 16.69 -0.29 14.17
C LYS A 154 15.66 -0.85 15.16
N SER A 155 14.96 0.02 15.86
CA SER A 155 13.90 -0.35 16.81
C SER A 155 12.65 -0.90 16.12
N ILE A 156 12.35 -0.45 14.89
CA ILE A 156 11.30 -1.03 14.05
C ILE A 156 11.70 -2.42 13.58
N LYS A 157 12.88 -2.56 12.95
CA LYS A 157 13.38 -3.83 12.39
C LYS A 157 13.57 -4.93 13.44
N LYS A 158 13.74 -4.55 14.71
CA LYS A 158 13.81 -5.48 15.84
C LYS A 158 12.46 -6.13 16.16
N ASP A 159 11.38 -5.36 16.08
CA ASP A 159 10.07 -5.77 16.59
C ASP A 159 9.10 -6.15 15.46
N TYR A 160 9.40 -5.72 14.23
CA TYR A 160 8.57 -5.94 13.06
C TYR A 160 9.35 -6.63 11.94
N THR A 161 8.85 -7.78 11.48
CA THR A 161 9.20 -8.27 10.14
C THR A 161 8.57 -7.33 9.09
N VAL A 162 9.04 -7.38 7.84
CA VAL A 162 8.39 -6.61 6.75
C VAL A 162 6.91 -6.95 6.70
N ARG A 163 6.56 -8.24 6.72
CA ARG A 163 5.17 -8.69 6.72
C ARG A 163 4.36 -8.10 7.87
N ASP A 164 4.85 -8.15 9.10
CA ASP A 164 4.09 -7.69 10.27
C ASP A 164 3.95 -6.16 10.28
N LEU A 165 4.97 -5.45 9.80
CA LEU A 165 4.92 -3.99 9.62
C LEU A 165 3.81 -3.62 8.64
N MET A 166 3.77 -4.29 7.49
CA MET A 166 2.76 -4.07 6.46
C MET A 166 1.38 -4.50 6.95
N LYS A 167 1.27 -5.63 7.64
CA LYS A 167 0.00 -6.08 8.20
C LYS A 167 -0.58 -5.06 9.16
N THR A 168 0.23 -4.60 10.11
CA THR A 168 -0.18 -3.60 11.11
C THR A 168 -0.51 -2.28 10.45
N ALA A 169 0.21 -1.90 9.39
CA ALA A 169 -0.10 -0.70 8.63
C ALA A 169 -1.46 -0.72 7.94
N PHE A 170 -1.85 -1.86 7.37
CA PHE A 170 -3.13 -2.04 6.71
C PHE A 170 -4.26 -2.20 7.72
N GLU A 171 -4.08 -3.05 8.74
CA GLU A 171 -5.16 -3.47 9.65
C GLU A 171 -5.28 -2.63 10.94
N ASP A 172 -4.21 -1.95 11.36
CA ASP A 172 -4.17 -1.21 12.64
C ASP A 172 -3.21 -0.01 12.60
N GLN A 173 -3.49 0.94 11.71
CA GLN A 173 -2.66 2.12 11.50
C GLN A 173 -2.43 2.92 12.79
N LYS A 174 -3.43 2.97 13.69
CA LYS A 174 -3.33 3.68 14.98
C LYS A 174 -2.30 3.03 15.90
N LYS A 175 -2.30 1.70 16.01
CA LYS A 175 -1.28 1.00 16.77
C LYS A 175 0.11 1.24 16.18
N LEU A 176 0.25 1.15 14.86
CA LEU A 176 1.52 1.42 14.21
C LEU A 176 2.03 2.84 14.51
N GLU A 177 1.15 3.85 14.44
CA GLU A 177 1.49 5.23 14.76
C GLU A 177 1.97 5.38 16.21
N VAL A 178 1.26 4.80 17.18
CA VAL A 178 1.64 4.83 18.60
C VAL A 178 2.99 4.14 18.83
N ASP A 179 3.19 2.96 18.25
CA ASP A 179 4.45 2.22 18.39
C ASP A 179 5.64 3.00 17.83
N LEU A 180 5.45 3.66 16.68
CA LEU A 180 6.47 4.49 16.06
C LEU A 180 6.77 5.74 16.90
N MET A 181 5.75 6.39 17.47
CA MET A 181 5.95 7.51 18.39
C MET A 181 6.71 7.10 19.65
N LEU A 182 6.38 5.95 20.25
CA LEU A 182 7.07 5.44 21.43
C LEU A 182 8.54 5.12 21.11
N LYS A 183 8.82 4.49 19.97
CA LYS A 183 10.18 4.22 19.50
C LYS A 183 10.96 5.52 19.25
N ALA A 184 10.32 6.52 18.64
CA ALA A 184 10.91 7.83 18.44
C ALA A 184 11.26 8.51 19.78
N ALA A 185 10.34 8.52 20.74
CA ALA A 185 10.57 9.08 22.06
C ALA A 185 11.74 8.40 22.79
N GLN A 186 11.82 7.06 22.72
CA GLN A 186 12.93 6.29 23.30
C GLN A 186 14.29 6.58 22.65
N CYS A 187 14.30 6.90 21.36
CA CYS A 187 15.52 7.26 20.64
C CYS A 187 15.96 8.70 20.90
N LEU A 188 15.01 9.61 21.11
CA LEU A 188 15.27 11.01 21.48
C LEU A 188 15.73 11.18 22.93
N SER A 189 15.38 10.24 23.81
CA SER A 189 15.79 10.26 25.22
C SER A 189 17.18 9.68 25.50
N LYS A 190 17.93 9.31 24.46
CA LYS A 190 19.30 8.76 24.54
C LYS A 190 20.31 9.82 24.17
#